data_AF-A0A8T5LB27-F1
#
_entry.id   AF-A0A8T5LB27-F1
#
_cell.length_a   1.000
_cell.length_b   1.000
_cell.length_c   1.000
_cell.angle_alpha   90.00
_cell.angle_beta   90.00
_cell.angle_gamma   90.00
#
_symmetry.space_group_name_H-M   'P 1'
#
loop_
_entity.id
_entity.type
_entity.pdbx_description
1 polymer ?
#
loop_
_entity_poly.entity_id
_entity_poly.type
_entity_poly.pdbx_seq_one_letter_code
_entity_poly.pdbx_strand_id
1 'polypeptide(L)'
;MDIKELIDFIKREDNNLKTRFGHYADEEKRTLARTVKLGEEFGELCNEILGNMSLQRKEKLSKRDKEDLEKEFADVIITTLLLAKSVNVDIEKAIENKIKEINGRY
;
A
#
# COMPACT_ATOMS: atom_id res chain seq x y z
N MET A 1 16.76 2.98 -3.33
CA MET A 1 15.96 3.26 -2.13
C MET A 1 16.12 2.08 -1.20
N ASP A 2 16.59 2.29 0.02
CA ASP A 2 16.56 1.29 1.09
C ASP A 2 15.27 1.40 1.93
N ILE A 3 15.06 0.48 2.87
CA ILE A 3 13.85 0.46 3.71
C ILE A 3 13.76 1.67 4.64
N LYS A 4 14.89 2.25 5.05
CA LYS A 4 14.92 3.43 5.93
C LYS A 4 14.50 4.67 5.17
N GLU A 5 15.02 4.85 3.96
CA GLU A 5 14.62 5.91 3.04
C GLU A 5 13.12 5.83 2.73
N LEU A 6 12.59 4.63 2.53
CA LEU A 6 11.16 4.40 2.33
C LEU A 6 10.35 4.76 3.58
N ILE A 7 10.74 4.28 4.77
CA ILE A 7 10.05 4.62 6.03
C ILE A 7 10.06 6.12 6.28
N ASP A 8 11.16 6.81 5.99
CA ASP A 8 11.24 8.26 6.11
C ASP A 8 10.35 8.99 5.09
N PHE A 9 10.23 8.46 3.87
CA PHE A 9 9.22 8.92 2.92
C PHE A 9 7.80 8.76 3.49
N ILE A 10 7.45 7.60 4.04
CA ILE A 10 6.13 7.34 4.64
C ILE A 10 5.85 8.29 5.81
N LYS A 11 6.86 8.64 6.63
CA LYS A 11 6.71 9.64 7.69
C LYS A 11 6.37 11.02 7.13
N ARG A 12 7.07 11.46 6.09
CA ARG A 12 6.79 12.74 5.42
C ARG A 12 5.40 12.74 4.80
N GLU A 13 5.02 11.64 4.15
CA GLU A 13 3.74 11.57 3.47
C GLU A 13 2.56 11.50 4.44
N ASP A 14 2.67 10.79 5.57
CA ASP A 14 1.66 10.85 6.63
C ASP A 14 1.44 12.29 7.12
N ASN A 15 2.50 13.07 7.27
CA ASN A 15 2.40 14.48 7.62
C ASN A 15 1.76 15.32 6.50
N ASN A 16 2.14 15.10 5.23
CA ASN A 16 1.53 15.79 4.08
C ASN A 16 0.01 15.55 4.03
N LEU A 17 -0.40 14.29 4.19
CA LEU A 17 -1.81 13.89 4.22
C LEU A 17 -2.54 14.50 5.41
N LYS A 18 -1.91 14.54 6.60
CA LYS A 18 -2.45 15.25 7.77
C LYS A 18 -2.58 16.75 7.52
N THR A 19 -1.65 17.39 6.84
CA THR A 19 -1.77 18.82 6.53
C THR A 19 -2.87 19.10 5.50
N ARG A 20 -2.99 18.25 4.47
CA ARG A 20 -3.98 18.43 3.39
C ARG A 20 -5.40 18.04 3.80
N PHE A 21 -5.55 17.01 4.62
CA PHE A 21 -6.85 16.40 4.97
C PHE A 21 -7.13 16.43 6.49
N GLY A 22 -6.34 17.18 7.27
CA GLY A 22 -6.28 17.16 8.73
C GLY A 22 -7.50 17.60 9.52
N HIS A 23 -8.66 17.74 8.88
CA HIS A 23 -9.93 18.01 9.55
C HIS A 23 -10.53 16.74 10.19
N TYR A 24 -9.86 15.58 10.12
CA TYR A 24 -10.21 14.44 10.95
C TYR A 24 -9.82 14.72 12.40
N ALA A 25 -10.81 15.07 13.23
CA ALA A 25 -10.63 15.30 14.67
C ALA A 25 -10.22 14.03 15.46
N ASP A 26 -10.20 12.87 14.82
CA ASP A 26 -10.16 11.55 15.46
C ASP A 26 -9.16 10.61 14.75
N GLU A 27 -8.21 10.07 15.51
CA GLU A 27 -7.19 9.14 15.03
C GLU A 27 -7.76 7.79 14.59
N GLU A 28 -8.88 7.36 15.19
CA GLU A 28 -9.56 6.12 14.85
C GLU A 28 -10.13 6.20 13.43
N LYS A 29 -10.85 7.28 13.13
CA LYS A 29 -11.39 7.52 11.77
C LYS A 29 -10.31 7.57 10.71
N ARG A 30 -9.15 8.16 11.01
CA ARG A 30 -8.00 8.19 10.09
C ARG A 30 -7.46 6.79 9.85
N THR A 31 -7.36 5.97 10.89
CA THR A 31 -6.95 4.56 10.76
C THR A 31 -7.94 3.78 9.90
N LEU A 32 -9.24 3.92 10.15
CA LEU A 32 -10.29 3.29 9.35
C LEU A 32 -10.26 3.75 7.88
N ALA A 33 -10.06 5.04 7.62
CA ALA A 33 -9.92 5.57 6.26
C ALA A 33 -8.70 4.97 5.54
N ARG A 34 -7.56 4.83 6.23
CA ARG A 34 -6.37 4.16 5.67
C ARG A 34 -6.63 2.68 5.39
N THR A 35 -7.38 1.98 6.25
CA THR A 35 -7.79 0.59 6.02
C THR A 35 -8.63 0.45 4.76
N VAL A 36 -9.61 1.34 4.56
CA VAL A 36 -10.44 1.33 3.35
C VAL A 36 -9.58 1.66 2.11
N LYS A 37 -8.68 2.65 2.21
CA LYS A 37 -7.79 3.01 1.10
C LYS A 37 -6.87 1.86 0.69
N LEU A 38 -6.35 1.07 1.63
CA LEU A 38 -5.62 -0.15 1.29
C LEU A 38 -6.49 -1.16 0.51
N GLY A 39 -7.76 -1.29 0.87
CA GLY A 39 -8.71 -2.13 0.12
C GLY A 39 -8.96 -1.64 -1.30
N GLU A 40 -8.99 -0.32 -1.52
CA GLU A 40 -9.07 0.32 -2.83
C GLU A 40 -7.87 -0.04 -3.70
N GLU A 41 -6.64 0.24 -3.25
CA GLU A 41 -5.41 -0.07 -4.01
C GLU A 41 -5.27 -1.57 -4.30
N PHE A 42 -5.65 -2.42 -3.35
CA PHE A 42 -5.63 -3.86 -3.58
C PHE A 42 -6.64 -4.28 -4.66
N GLY A 43 -7.80 -3.63 -4.71
CA GLY A 43 -8.79 -3.82 -5.76
C GLY A 43 -8.28 -3.37 -7.14
N GLU A 44 -7.58 -2.23 -7.20
CA GLU A 44 -6.95 -1.72 -8.42
C GLU A 44 -5.84 -2.66 -8.91
N LEU A 45 -4.96 -3.13 -8.00
CA LEU A 45 -4.00 -4.18 -8.32
C LEU A 45 -4.67 -5.46 -8.84
N CYS A 46 -5.77 -5.90 -8.23
CA CYS A 46 -6.52 -7.07 -8.73
C CYS A 46 -7.05 -6.84 -10.15
N ASN A 47 -7.57 -5.64 -10.44
CA ASN A 47 -7.99 -5.26 -11.78
C ASN A 47 -6.80 -5.37 -12.75
N GLU A 48 -5.65 -4.79 -12.41
CA GLU A 48 -4.47 -4.83 -13.27
C GLU A 48 -3.92 -6.26 -13.46
N ILE A 49 -3.93 -7.11 -12.44
CA ILE A 49 -3.54 -8.52 -12.60
C ILE A 49 -4.48 -9.24 -13.58
N LEU A 50 -5.80 -9.08 -13.43
CA LEU A 50 -6.77 -9.68 -14.35
C LEU A 50 -6.61 -9.16 -15.78
N GLY A 51 -6.33 -7.87 -15.93
CA GLY A 51 -6.02 -7.28 -17.23
C GLY A 51 -4.77 -7.92 -17.84
N ASN A 52 -3.76 -8.21 -17.03
CA ASN A 52 -2.45 -8.70 -17.49
C ASN A 52 -2.55 -10.16 -17.94
N MET A 53 -3.41 -10.92 -17.27
CA MET A 53 -3.74 -12.29 -17.63
C MET A 53 -4.80 -12.38 -18.76
N SER A 54 -5.24 -11.24 -19.32
CA SER A 54 -6.32 -11.19 -20.32
C SER A 54 -7.65 -11.81 -19.86
N LEU A 55 -7.92 -11.77 -18.55
CA LEU A 55 -9.12 -12.33 -17.91
C LEU A 55 -10.23 -11.29 -17.71
N GLN A 56 -10.04 -10.05 -18.20
CA GLN A 56 -11.07 -9.01 -18.20
C GLN A 56 -11.98 -9.08 -19.44
N ARG A 57 -13.12 -8.35 -19.38
CA ARG A 57 -13.99 -8.14 -20.55
C ARG A 57 -13.20 -7.51 -21.70
N LYS A 58 -13.38 -8.02 -22.92
CA LYS A 58 -12.63 -7.60 -24.13
C LYS A 58 -12.61 -6.10 -24.38
N GLU A 59 -13.70 -5.40 -24.03
CA GLU A 59 -13.85 -3.95 -24.14
C GLU A 59 -12.86 -3.16 -23.26
N LYS A 60 -12.36 -3.76 -22.17
CA LYS A 60 -11.37 -3.15 -21.27
C LYS A 60 -9.91 -3.45 -21.68
N LEU A 61 -9.67 -4.52 -22.44
CA LEU A 61 -8.32 -4.95 -22.81
C LEU A 61 -7.65 -4.04 -23.87
N SER A 62 -8.44 -3.30 -24.65
CA SER A 62 -7.93 -2.45 -25.74
C SER A 62 -7.33 -1.11 -25.29
N LYS A 63 -7.36 -0.79 -23.98
CA LYS A 63 -6.96 0.52 -23.43
C LYS A 63 -5.78 0.46 -22.46
N ARG A 64 -5.02 -0.63 -22.46
CA ARG A 64 -4.13 -0.93 -21.33
C ARG A 64 -2.65 -0.68 -21.63
N ASP A 65 -2.00 0.09 -20.76
CA ASP A 65 -0.55 0.27 -20.72
C ASP A 65 0.05 -0.62 -19.63
N LYS A 66 1.23 -1.21 -19.89
CA LYS A 66 1.92 -2.09 -18.91
C LYS A 66 2.43 -1.34 -17.69
N GLU A 67 2.63 -0.03 -17.79
CA GLU A 67 3.11 0.82 -16.70
C GLU A 67 2.14 0.89 -15.51
N ASP A 68 0.88 0.49 -15.69
CA ASP A 68 -0.12 0.58 -14.64
C ASP A 68 0.10 -0.51 -13.58
N LEU A 69 0.55 -1.72 -13.96
CA LEU A 69 0.72 -2.82 -13.01
C LEU A 69 1.78 -2.55 -11.94
N GLU A 70 2.93 -1.99 -12.32
CA GLU A 70 4.02 -1.68 -11.37
C GLU A 70 3.61 -0.60 -10.37
N LYS A 71 2.81 0.38 -10.82
CA LYS A 71 2.27 1.45 -9.97
C LYS A 71 1.34 0.88 -8.92
N GLU A 72 0.41 0.01 -9.29
CA GLU A 72 -0.53 -0.59 -8.34
C GLU A 72 0.17 -1.42 -7.24
N PHE A 73 1.27 -2.12 -7.59
CA PHE A 73 2.08 -2.79 -6.56
C PHE A 73 2.71 -1.78 -5.59
N ALA A 74 3.22 -0.67 -6.10
CA ALA A 74 3.79 0.39 -5.27
C ALA A 74 2.72 1.03 -4.38
N ASP A 75 1.52 1.29 -4.90
CA ASP A 75 0.42 1.89 -4.16
C ASP A 75 -0.06 0.99 -3.01
N VAL A 76 -0.18 -0.32 -3.24
CA VAL A 76 -0.48 -1.30 -2.17
C VAL A 76 0.60 -1.28 -1.08
N ILE A 77 1.88 -1.22 -1.45
CA ILE A 77 2.98 -1.16 -0.48
C ILE A 77 2.90 0.14 0.33
N ILE A 78 2.79 1.29 -0.34
CA ILE A 78 2.78 2.61 0.30
C ILE A 78 1.59 2.75 1.24
N THR A 79 0.39 2.36 0.81
CA THR A 79 -0.82 2.43 1.64
C THR A 79 -0.78 1.47 2.82
N THR A 80 -0.19 0.28 2.65
CA THR A 80 0.09 -0.65 3.76
C THR A 80 1.00 -0.02 4.81
N LEU A 81 2.11 0.61 4.38
CA LEU A 81 3.06 1.25 5.29
C LEU A 81 2.46 2.47 6.00
N LEU A 82 1.63 3.25 5.31
CA LEU A 82 0.88 4.36 5.92
C LEU A 82 -0.11 3.86 6.98
N LEU A 83 -0.79 2.74 6.74
CA LEU A 83 -1.68 2.12 7.73
C LEU A 83 -0.89 1.59 8.94
N ALA A 84 0.21 0.87 8.71
CA ALA A 84 1.11 0.40 9.77
C ALA A 84 1.59 1.57 10.65
N LYS A 85 1.93 2.70 10.03
CA LYS A 85 2.29 3.92 10.75
C LYS A 85 1.15 4.47 11.60
N SER A 86 -0.11 4.45 11.13
CA SER A 86 -1.25 4.95 11.93
C SER A 86 -1.54 4.14 13.19
N VAL A 87 -1.10 2.87 13.23
CA VAL A 87 -1.23 2.00 14.40
C VAL A 87 0.10 1.77 15.13
N ASN A 88 1.11 2.61 14.86
CA ASN A 88 2.43 2.58 15.49
C ASN A 88 3.17 1.23 15.39
N VAL A 89 3.01 0.52 14.27
CA VAL A 89 3.76 -0.72 13.99
C VAL A 89 5.19 -0.39 13.57
N ASP A 90 6.15 -1.02 14.23
CA ASP A 90 7.55 -1.07 13.78
C ASP A 90 7.68 -2.08 12.64
N ILE A 91 7.51 -1.58 11.41
CA ILE A 91 7.43 -2.44 10.23
C ILE A 91 8.78 -3.08 9.86
N GLU A 92 9.90 -2.40 10.11
CA GLU A 92 11.23 -2.92 9.85
C GLU A 92 11.46 -4.16 10.69
N LYS A 93 11.23 -4.05 12.01
CA LYS A 93 11.32 -5.18 12.94
C LYS A 93 10.30 -6.28 12.63
N ALA A 94 9.07 -5.92 12.25
CA ALA A 94 8.03 -6.89 11.92
C ALA A 94 8.42 -7.74 10.69
N ILE A 95 8.95 -7.11 9.64
CA ILE A 95 9.43 -7.81 8.45
C ILE A 95 10.64 -8.69 8.78
N GLU A 96 11.63 -8.17 9.52
CA GLU A 96 12.80 -8.96 9.94
C GLU A 96 12.42 -10.22 10.71
N ASN A 97 11.50 -10.09 11.68
CA ASN A 97 11.02 -11.22 12.46
C ASN A 97 10.28 -12.22 11.58
N LYS A 98 9.47 -11.74 10.63
CA LYS A 98 8.73 -12.63 9.73
C LYS A 98 9.65 -13.39 8.79
N ILE A 99 10.71 -12.75 8.28
CA ILE A 99 11.73 -13.40 7.44
C ILE A 99 12.47 -14.48 8.24
N LYS A 100 12.89 -14.18 9.48
CA LYS A 100 13.53 -15.17 10.37
C LYS A 100 12.63 -16.38 10.61
N GLU A 101 11.35 -16.16 10.85
CA GLU A 101 10.37 -17.24 11.02
C GLU A 101 10.24 -18.10 9.75
N ILE A 102 10.15 -17.47 8.57
CA ILE A 102 10.04 -18.18 7.28
C ILE A 102 11.29 -19.02 7.03
N ASN A 103 12.48 -18.46 7.24
CA ASN A 103 13.76 -19.15 7.07
C ASN A 103 13.99 -20.26 8.11
N GLY A 104 13.25 -20.27 9.22
CA GLY A 104 13.31 -21.36 10.19
C GLY A 104 12.37 -22.53 9.87
N ARG A 105 11.46 -22.36 8.90
CA ARG A 105 10.50 -23.39 8.47
C ARG A 105 11.05 -24.31 7.36
N TYR A 106 12.07 -23.86 6.65
CA TYR A 106 12.73 -24.53 5.53
C TYR A 106 14.23 -24.59 5.77
#